data_AF-A0A661RMR1-F1
#
_entry.id   AF-A0A661RMR1-F1
#
_cell.length_a   1.000
_cell.length_b   1.000
_cell.length_c   1.000
_cell.angle_alpha   90.00
_cell.angle_beta   90.00
_cell.angle_gamma   90.00
#
_symmetry.space_group_name_H-M   'P 1'
#
loop_
_entity.id
_entity.type
_entity.pdbx_description
1 polymer ?
#
loop_
_entity_poly.entity_id
_entity_poly.type
_entity_poly.pdbx_seq_one_letter_code
_entity_poly.pdbx_strand_id
1 'polypeptide(L)'
;RLTYLVAAPILILAYTLCLDNLLNLAMSWPLIVRHGVAFLVILPLGFVMGMFFPVGVRILGLHSESTIPWAWSLNGCASVVGSVLAVVIALSYGFKAVLCAAALAYALALFILFAADFSYHWDKDYT
;
A
#
# COMPACT_ATOMS: atom_id res chain seq x y z
N ARG A 1 -2.04 3.97 17.41
CA ARG A 1 -0.91 4.64 16.70
C ARG A 1 -0.92 4.24 15.22
N LEU A 2 -1.97 4.59 14.47
CA LEU A 2 -2.14 4.24 13.04
C LEU A 2 -1.96 5.46 12.12
N THR A 3 -1.76 6.65 12.67
CA THR A 3 -1.80 7.94 11.97
C THR A 3 -0.79 8.06 10.83
N TYR A 4 0.37 7.39 10.93
CA TYR A 4 1.39 7.41 9.86
C TYR A 4 0.98 6.61 8.62
N LEU A 5 0.04 5.67 8.73
CA LEU A 5 -0.45 4.89 7.59
C LEU A 5 -1.35 5.71 6.65
N VAL A 6 -1.88 6.85 7.14
CA VAL A 6 -2.61 7.83 6.32
C VAL A 6 -1.72 8.39 5.19
N ALA A 7 -0.39 8.37 5.37
CA ALA A 7 0.54 8.82 4.34
C ALA A 7 0.49 7.96 3.06
N ALA A 8 0.13 6.67 3.14
CA ALA A 8 0.09 5.80 1.95
C ALA A 8 -0.91 6.29 0.88
N PRO A 9 -2.23 6.42 1.16
CA PRO A 9 -3.18 6.87 0.14
C PRO A 9 -2.86 8.29 -0.37
N ILE A 10 -2.36 9.18 0.50
CA ILE A 10 -1.96 10.54 0.12
C ILE A 10 -0.78 10.51 -0.86
N LEU A 11 0.27 9.73 -0.55
CA LEU A 11 1.43 9.57 -1.42
C LEU A 11 1.05 8.93 -2.75
N ILE A 12 0.18 7.91 -2.75
CA ILE A 12 -0.30 7.29 -3.99
C ILE A 12 -1.04 8.32 -4.86
N LEU A 13 -1.93 9.14 -4.28
CA LEU A 13 -2.63 10.19 -5.01
C LEU A 13 -1.68 11.25 -5.57
N ALA A 14 -0.69 11.69 -4.79
CA ALA A 14 0.34 12.60 -5.27
C ALA A 14 1.11 12.00 -6.46
N TYR A 15 1.39 10.70 -6.42
CA TYR A 15 2.08 10.00 -7.51
C TYR A 15 1.20 9.94 -8.76
N THR A 16 -0.09 9.67 -8.63
CA THR A 16 -1.04 9.68 -9.77
C THR A 16 -1.03 11.01 -10.54
N LEU A 17 -0.78 12.12 -9.85
CA LEU A 17 -0.75 13.46 -10.45
C LEU A 17 0.62 13.83 -11.02
N CYS A 18 1.71 13.45 -10.34
CA CYS A 18 3.07 13.93 -10.67
C CYS A 18 3.90 12.96 -11.51
N LEU A 19 3.59 11.66 -11.49
CA LEU A 19 4.48 10.62 -12.04
C LEU A 19 4.62 10.73 -13.57
N ASP A 20 3.54 10.99 -14.30
CA ASP A 20 3.59 11.14 -15.76
C ASP A 20 4.54 12.28 -16.18
N ASN A 21 4.46 13.42 -15.50
CA ASN A 21 5.32 14.57 -15.78
C ASN A 21 6.78 14.25 -15.49
N LEU A 22 7.05 13.55 -14.38
CA LEU A 22 8.40 13.15 -14.00
C LEU A 22 8.98 12.14 -15.01
N LEU A 23 8.19 11.15 -15.43
CA LEU A 23 8.60 10.15 -16.41
C LEU A 23 8.92 10.81 -17.77
N ASN A 24 8.09 11.73 -18.23
CA ASN A 24 8.32 12.47 -19.47
C ASN A 24 9.60 13.32 -19.40
N LEU A 25 9.88 13.98 -18.27
CA LEU A 25 11.11 14.73 -18.10
C LEU A 25 12.34 13.80 -18.06
N ALA A 26 12.22 12.68 -17.35
CA ALA A 26 13.27 11.68 -17.20
C ALA A 26 13.63 11.00 -18.54
N MET A 27 12.75 11.01 -19.56
CA MET A 27 13.02 10.46 -20.90
C MET A 27 14.19 11.12 -21.63
N SER A 28 14.66 12.29 -21.17
CA SER A 28 15.85 12.96 -21.70
C SER A 28 17.13 12.68 -20.89
N TRP A 29 17.03 12.05 -19.72
CA TRP A 29 18.15 11.91 -18.79
C TRP A 29 19.00 10.67 -19.08
N PRO A 30 20.29 10.65 -18.67
CA PRO A 30 21.13 9.47 -18.72
C PRO A 30 20.54 8.32 -17.91
N LEU A 31 20.79 7.07 -18.36
CA LEU A 31 20.20 5.87 -17.77
C LEU A 31 20.45 5.75 -16.26
N ILE A 32 21.67 6.05 -15.80
CA ILE A 32 22.05 5.96 -14.39
C ILE A 32 21.24 6.92 -13.50
N VAL A 33 20.96 8.13 -14.01
CA VAL A 33 20.19 9.16 -13.30
C VAL A 33 18.73 8.72 -13.19
N ARG A 34 18.17 8.12 -14.24
CA ARG A 34 16.80 7.57 -14.20
C ARG A 34 16.63 6.49 -13.15
N HIS A 35 17.60 5.57 -13.04
CA HIS A 35 17.54 4.51 -12.04
C HIS A 35 17.61 5.07 -10.63
N GLY A 36 18.50 6.04 -10.38
CA GLY A 36 18.58 6.72 -9.09
C GLY A 36 17.29 7.44 -8.72
N VAL A 37 16.68 8.16 -9.67
CA VAL A 37 15.42 8.87 -9.46
C VAL A 37 14.27 7.88 -9.25
N ALA A 38 14.17 6.83 -10.05
CA ALA A 38 13.17 5.78 -9.87
C ALA A 38 13.29 5.13 -8.49
N PHE A 39 14.50 4.82 -8.03
CA PHE A 39 14.74 4.30 -6.69
C PHE A 39 14.27 5.27 -5.60
N LEU A 40 14.65 6.55 -5.70
CA LEU A 40 14.26 7.58 -4.73
C LEU A 40 12.75 7.83 -4.70
N VAL A 41 12.07 7.67 -5.83
CA VAL A 41 10.61 7.79 -5.95
C VAL A 41 9.94 6.54 -5.39
N ILE A 42 10.41 5.34 -5.69
CA ILE A 42 9.78 4.11 -5.19
C ILE A 42 9.99 3.95 -3.68
N LEU A 43 11.14 4.37 -3.14
CA LEU A 43 11.52 4.14 -1.74
C LEU A 43 10.50 4.63 -0.70
N PRO A 44 10.08 5.91 -0.66
CA PRO A 44 9.16 6.39 0.36
C PRO A 44 7.78 5.73 0.22
N LEU A 45 7.32 5.54 -1.01
CA LEU A 45 6.04 4.92 -1.29
C LEU A 45 6.03 3.45 -0.84
N GLY A 46 7.02 2.68 -1.27
CA GLY A 46 7.17 1.27 -0.92
C GLY A 46 7.37 1.05 0.56
N PHE A 47 8.11 1.93 1.23
CA PHE A 47 8.30 1.87 2.68
C PHE A 47 6.98 2.03 3.45
N VAL A 48 6.20 3.08 3.15
CA VAL A 48 4.93 3.32 3.86
C VAL A 48 3.90 2.24 3.53
N MET A 49 3.81 1.82 2.27
CA MET A 49 2.92 0.74 1.83
C MET A 49 3.25 -0.59 2.52
N GLY A 50 4.54 -0.91 2.69
CA GLY A 50 5.00 -2.14 3.34
C GLY A 50 4.60 -2.27 4.82
N MET A 51 4.27 -1.17 5.50
CA MET A 51 3.93 -1.17 6.93
C MET A 51 2.52 -1.71 7.23
N PHE A 52 1.62 -1.74 6.26
CA PHE A 52 0.24 -2.18 6.48
C PHE A 52 0.15 -3.64 6.94
N PHE A 53 0.95 -4.52 6.35
CA PHE A 53 0.91 -5.94 6.67
C PHE A 53 1.46 -6.26 8.07
N PRO A 54 2.67 -5.82 8.48
CA PRO A 54 3.16 -6.01 9.85
C PRO A 54 2.23 -5.40 10.91
N VAL A 55 1.63 -4.24 10.65
CA VAL A 55 0.67 -3.61 11.58
C VAL A 55 -0.60 -4.47 11.69
N GLY A 56 -1.14 -4.94 10.57
CA GLY A 56 -2.30 -5.84 10.56
C GLY A 56 -2.04 -7.14 11.32
N VAL A 57 -0.89 -7.77 11.10
CA VAL A 57 -0.50 -9.00 11.82
C VAL A 57 -0.37 -8.75 13.32
N ARG A 58 0.17 -7.60 13.75
CA ARG A 58 0.25 -7.24 15.16
C ARG A 58 -1.14 -7.13 15.80
N ILE A 59 -2.09 -6.47 15.13
CA ILE A 59 -3.48 -6.34 15.64
C ILE A 59 -4.17 -7.71 15.66
N LEU A 60 -3.95 -8.54 14.64
CA LEU A 60 -4.49 -9.89 14.57
C LEU A 60 -3.98 -10.76 15.73
N GLY A 61 -2.69 -10.68 16.05
CA GLY A 61 -2.08 -11.40 17.17
C GLY A 61 -2.65 -11.02 18.54
N LEU A 62 -3.21 -9.81 18.69
CA LEU A 62 -3.91 -9.42 19.92
C LEU A 62 -5.26 -10.14 20.11
N HIS A 63 -5.84 -10.66 19.04
CA HIS A 63 -7.12 -11.38 19.05
C HIS A 63 -6.92 -12.90 19.03
N SER A 64 -6.09 -13.38 18.09
CA SER A 64 -5.82 -14.82 17.92
C SER A 64 -4.55 -15.05 17.13
N GLU A 65 -3.53 -15.61 17.79
CA GLU A 65 -2.28 -16.01 17.14
C GLU A 65 -2.47 -17.11 16.09
N SER A 66 -3.49 -17.97 16.26
CA SER A 66 -3.79 -19.06 15.32
C SER A 66 -4.18 -18.57 13.91
N THR A 67 -4.51 -17.28 13.76
CA THR A 67 -4.90 -16.66 12.49
C THR A 67 -3.69 -16.07 11.74
N ILE A 68 -2.52 -15.95 12.36
CA ILE A 68 -1.31 -15.41 11.72
C ILE A 68 -0.86 -16.21 10.48
N PRO A 69 -0.85 -17.56 10.48
CA PRO A 69 -0.52 -18.34 9.29
C PRO A 69 -1.46 -18.07 8.10
N TRP A 70 -2.75 -17.85 8.38
CA TRP A 70 -3.74 -17.49 7.35
C TRP A 70 -3.45 -16.12 6.72
N ALA A 71 -3.05 -15.14 7.53
CA ALA A 71 -2.67 -13.82 7.02
C ALA A 71 -1.48 -13.90 6.05
N TRP A 72 -0.49 -14.75 6.33
CA TRP A 72 0.64 -15.00 5.43
C TRP A 72 0.21 -15.68 4.12
N SER A 73 -0.65 -16.70 4.20
CA SER A 73 -1.20 -17.37 3.01
C SER A 73 -1.95 -16.38 2.10
N LEU A 74 -2.75 -15.49 2.69
CA LEU A 74 -3.47 -14.46 1.95
C LEU A 74 -2.52 -13.43 1.32
N ASN A 75 -1.44 -13.04 2.01
CA ASN A 75 -0.43 -12.12 1.46
C ASN A 75 0.28 -12.73 0.24
N GLY A 76 0.60 -14.02 0.28
CA GLY A 76 1.15 -14.75 -0.86
C GLY A 76 0.21 -14.75 -2.06
N CYS A 77 -1.06 -15.15 -1.86
CA CYS A 77 -2.08 -15.15 -2.93
C CYS A 77 -2.31 -13.74 -3.51
N ALA A 78 -2.42 -12.73 -2.64
CA ALA A 78 -2.65 -11.35 -3.04
C ALA A 78 -1.48 -10.79 -3.88
N SER A 79 -0.24 -11.19 -3.62
CA SER A 79 0.92 -10.74 -4.40
C SER A 79 0.89 -11.27 -5.84
N VAL A 80 0.48 -12.53 -6.02
CA VAL A 80 0.33 -13.14 -7.36
C VAL A 80 -0.85 -12.50 -8.09
N VAL A 81 -2.04 -12.48 -7.48
CA VAL A 81 -3.25 -11.95 -8.13
C VAL A 81 -3.10 -10.44 -8.38
N GLY A 82 -2.59 -9.70 -7.39
CA GLY A 82 -2.40 -8.25 -7.48
C GLY A 82 -1.40 -7.84 -8.55
N SER A 83 -0.29 -8.56 -8.72
CA SER A 83 0.69 -8.27 -9.78
C SER A 83 0.10 -8.49 -11.18
N VAL A 84 -0.64 -9.58 -11.39
CA VAL A 84 -1.32 -9.84 -12.67
C VAL A 84 -2.41 -8.80 -12.93
N LEU A 85 -3.25 -8.49 -11.94
CA LEU A 85 -4.29 -7.46 -12.07
C LEU A 85 -3.70 -6.08 -12.37
N ALA A 86 -2.60 -5.70 -11.72
CA ALA A 86 -1.93 -4.43 -11.97
C ALA A 86 -1.48 -4.32 -13.44
N VAL A 87 -0.90 -5.38 -14.00
CA VAL A 87 -0.49 -5.41 -15.42
C VAL A 87 -1.70 -5.31 -16.34
N VAL A 88 -2.76 -6.10 -16.08
CA VAL A 88 -3.98 -6.08 -16.90
C VAL A 88 -4.64 -4.69 -16.90
N ILE A 89 -4.74 -4.06 -15.73
CA ILE A 89 -5.30 -2.71 -15.58
C ILE A 89 -4.39 -1.68 -16.27
N ALA A 90 -3.07 -1.79 -16.11
CA ALA A 90 -2.12 -0.88 -16.76
C ALA A 90 -2.24 -0.91 -18.28
N LEU A 91 -2.33 -2.10 -18.86
CA LEU A 91 -2.43 -2.28 -20.32
C LEU A 91 -3.80 -1.85 -20.86
N SER A 92 -4.87 -2.00 -20.08
CA SER A 92 -6.24 -1.71 -20.53
C SER A 92 -6.65 -0.25 -20.31
N TYR A 93 -6.23 0.36 -19.20
CA TYR A 93 -6.69 1.67 -18.74
C TYR A 93 -5.55 2.64 -18.38
N GLY A 94 -4.30 2.22 -18.57
CA GLY A 94 -3.11 3.01 -18.26
C GLY A 94 -2.68 2.91 -16.79
N PHE A 95 -1.47 3.40 -16.52
CA PHE A 95 -0.84 3.30 -15.20
C PHE A 95 -1.58 4.09 -14.10
N LYS A 96 -2.23 5.21 -14.47
CA LYS A 96 -3.06 5.99 -13.53
C LYS A 96 -4.19 5.17 -12.92
N ALA A 97 -4.83 4.30 -13.70
CA ALA A 97 -5.90 3.44 -13.21
C ALA A 97 -5.39 2.45 -12.15
N VAL A 98 -4.16 1.93 -12.32
CA VAL A 98 -3.50 1.09 -11.32
C VAL A 98 -3.26 1.84 -10.02
N LEU A 99 -2.74 3.08 -10.11
CA LEU A 99 -2.49 3.91 -8.93
C LEU A 99 -3.78 4.27 -8.20
N CYS A 100 -4.87 4.59 -8.91
CA CYS A 100 -6.18 4.83 -8.30
C CYS A 100 -6.71 3.57 -7.60
N ALA A 101 -6.62 2.39 -8.23
CA ALA A 101 -7.03 1.13 -7.63
C ALA A 101 -6.20 0.82 -6.37
N ALA A 102 -4.89 1.05 -6.41
CA ALA A 102 -4.01 0.91 -5.26
C ALA A 102 -4.40 1.89 -4.14
N ALA A 103 -4.66 3.16 -4.45
CA ALA A 103 -5.10 4.15 -3.46
C ALA A 103 -6.37 3.71 -2.74
N LEU A 104 -7.36 3.20 -3.47
CA LEU A 104 -8.61 2.68 -2.90
C LEU A 104 -8.36 1.46 -2.01
N ALA A 105 -7.52 0.52 -2.44
CA ALA A 105 -7.18 -0.66 -1.64
C ALA A 105 -6.48 -0.28 -0.32
N TYR A 106 -5.52 0.65 -0.36
CA TYR A 106 -4.83 1.13 0.84
C TYR A 106 -5.73 1.97 1.75
N ALA A 107 -6.64 2.76 1.18
CA ALA A 107 -7.64 3.49 1.96
C ALA A 107 -8.61 2.53 2.68
N LEU A 108 -9.06 1.46 2.01
CA LEU A 108 -9.89 0.42 2.62
C LEU A 108 -9.14 -0.32 3.74
N ALA A 109 -7.87 -0.69 3.49
CA ALA A 109 -7.04 -1.32 4.51
C ALA A 109 -6.85 -0.42 5.74
N LEU A 110 -6.63 0.88 5.53
CA LEU A 110 -6.51 1.87 6.59
C LEU A 110 -7.80 1.95 7.42
N PHE A 111 -8.95 2.03 6.75
CA PHE A 111 -10.26 2.05 7.39
C PHE A 111 -10.49 0.80 8.27
N ILE A 112 -10.19 -0.39 7.75
CA ILE A 112 -10.31 -1.66 8.48
C ILE A 112 -9.38 -1.67 9.71
N LEU A 113 -8.13 -1.23 9.57
CA LEU A 113 -7.19 -1.18 10.68
C LEU A 113 -7.65 -0.22 11.79
N PHE A 114 -8.19 0.95 11.43
CA PHE A 114 -8.76 1.87 12.41
C PHE A 114 -10.00 1.30 13.09
N ALA A 115 -10.90 0.64 12.35
CA ALA A 115 -12.07 -0.01 12.91
C ALA A 115 -11.69 -1.13 13.90
N ALA A 116 -10.67 -1.93 13.57
CA ALA A 116 -10.16 -3.00 14.42
C ALA A 116 -9.47 -2.46 15.70
N ASP A 117 -8.65 -1.41 15.57
CA ASP A 117 -7.99 -0.75 16.71
C ASP A 117 -9.01 -0.12 17.67
N PHE A 118 -10.06 0.51 17.11
CA PHE A 118 -11.17 1.08 17.90
C PHE A 118 -11.94 0.00 18.66
N SER A 119 -12.32 -1.09 17.99
CA SER A 119 -13.04 -2.21 18.61
C SER A 119 -12.25 -2.84 19.76
N TYR A 120 -10.93 -2.98 19.62
CA TYR A 120 -10.08 -3.55 20.66
C TYR A 120 -9.96 -2.67 21.90
N HIS A 121 -9.86 -1.35 21.73
CA HIS A 121 -9.82 -0.42 22.87
C HIS A 121 -11.16 -0.37 23.60
N TRP A 122 -12.27 -0.37 22.86
CA TRP A 122 -13.61 -0.40 23.45
C TRP A 122 -13.81 -1.63 24.33
N ASP A 123 -13.47 -2.83 23.86
CA ASP A 123 -13.71 -4.08 24.61
C ASP A 123 -12.93 -4.16 25.95
N LYS A 124 -11.78 -3.48 26.04
CA LYS A 124 -10.96 -3.41 27.26
C LYS A 124 -11.44 -2.40 28.30
N ASP A 125 -12.22 -1.40 27.91
CA ASP A 125 -12.73 -0.40 28.86
C ASP A 125 -13.98 -0.90 29.60
N TYR A 126 -14.59 -2.01 29.14
CA TYR A 126 -15.80 -2.63 29.72
C TYR A 126 -15.57 -4.03 30.34
N THR A 127 -14.32 -4.50 30.42
CA THR A 127 -13.93 -5.75 31.09
C THR A 127 -12.97 -5.49 32.26
#